data_AF-A0A968PV72-F1
#
_entry.id   AF-A0A968PV72-F1
#
_cell.length_a   1.000
_cell.length_b   1.000
_cell.length_c   1.000
_cell.angle_alpha   90.00
_cell.angle_beta   90.00
_cell.angle_gamma   90.00
#
_symmetry.space_group_name_H-M   'P 1'
#
loop_
_entity.id
_entity.type
_entity.pdbx_description
1 polymer ?
#
loop_
_entity_poly.entity_id
_entity_poly.type
_entity_poly.pdbx_seq_one_letter_code
_entity_poly.pdbx_strand_id
1 'polypeptide(L)'
;MSEAEKPLTVPKELLGAPGDFNPTLLMFLAAVALVVVSTLGYWRWHWVDWCCFVINVIALHMVGTVIHDASHHVAHRDRIVNAALGHGSALMLGFSFPVFTRVHMQHHANVNDPDNDPDHFVSTGGPLWLIAARFFYHEIFFFKRKLWRKYELLEWFLARLIVISIVYISVQHHFLGYILNFWFSPAMVVGLALGLFFDYLPHRPFQERDRWKNARVYPSPILNLLIMGQNYHLIHHLWPSIPWYNYQPAYRAT
;
A
#
# COMPACT_ATOMS: atom_id res chain seq x y z
N MET A 1 -15.71 -38.68 19.54
CA MET A 1 -16.23 -37.31 19.39
C MET A 1 -15.01 -36.44 19.17
N SER A 2 -14.85 -35.90 17.96
CA SER A 2 -13.74 -35.00 17.64
C SER A 2 -13.91 -33.75 18.51
N GLU A 3 -12.98 -33.49 19.42
CA GLU A 3 -12.91 -32.18 20.07
C GLU A 3 -12.80 -31.16 18.94
N ALA A 4 -13.80 -30.29 18.80
CA ALA A 4 -13.70 -29.18 17.87
C ALA A 4 -12.47 -28.36 18.29
N GLU A 5 -11.38 -28.47 17.51
CA GLU A 5 -10.18 -27.67 17.70
C GLU A 5 -10.64 -26.22 17.81
N LYS A 6 -10.33 -25.57 18.94
CA LYS A 6 -10.63 -24.16 19.12
C LYS A 6 -10.01 -23.41 17.93
N PRO A 7 -10.77 -22.53 17.25
CA PRO A 7 -10.20 -21.78 16.15
C PRO A 7 -8.97 -21.02 16.63
N LEU A 8 -7.88 -21.09 15.88
CA LEU A 8 -6.67 -20.30 16.13
C LEU A 8 -7.06 -18.83 16.21
N THR A 9 -6.71 -18.18 17.33
CA THR A 9 -6.98 -16.77 17.58
C THR A 9 -5.68 -16.06 17.94
N VAL A 10 -5.62 -14.77 17.65
CA VAL A 10 -4.49 -13.91 18.03
C VAL A 10 -4.81 -13.16 19.34
N PRO A 11 -3.79 -12.80 20.13
CA PRO A 11 -3.95 -11.94 21.29
C PRO A 11 -4.60 -10.60 20.91
N LYS A 12 -5.57 -10.14 21.72
CA LYS A 12 -6.40 -8.95 21.40
C LYS A 12 -5.58 -7.66 21.39
N GLU A 13 -4.51 -7.61 22.17
CA GLU A 13 -3.57 -6.49 22.27
C GLU A 13 -2.80 -6.23 20.96
N LEU A 14 -2.76 -7.21 20.04
CA LEU A 14 -2.14 -7.04 18.73
C LEU A 14 -3.10 -6.44 17.70
N LEU A 15 -4.39 -6.34 18.01
CA LEU A 15 -5.43 -5.86 17.11
C LEU A 15 -5.65 -4.36 17.24
N GLY A 16 -5.94 -3.72 16.11
CA GLY A 16 -6.35 -2.33 16.03
C GLY A 16 -5.20 -1.34 16.05
N ALA A 17 -5.55 -0.08 15.83
CA ALA A 17 -4.62 1.03 15.93
C ALA A 17 -4.07 1.16 17.37
N PRO A 18 -2.81 1.62 17.53
CA PRO A 18 -2.18 1.67 18.83
C PRO A 18 -2.76 2.78 19.71
N GLY A 19 -2.46 2.71 21.00
CA GLY A 19 -2.76 3.75 21.98
C GLY A 19 -1.91 5.00 21.76
N ASP A 20 -1.11 5.38 22.76
CA ASP A 20 -0.50 6.71 22.80
C ASP A 20 0.65 6.92 21.82
N PHE A 21 1.49 5.91 21.61
CA PHE A 21 2.51 5.93 20.57
C PHE A 21 1.99 5.27 19.29
N ASN A 22 2.03 5.99 18.17
CA ASN A 22 1.55 5.49 16.87
C ASN A 22 2.67 5.39 15.83
N PRO A 23 3.22 4.17 15.59
CA PRO A 23 4.25 3.95 14.59
C PRO A 23 3.83 4.34 13.17
N THR A 24 2.57 4.10 12.79
CA THR A 24 2.06 4.39 11.45
C THR A 24 1.93 5.90 11.20
N LEU A 25 1.48 6.67 12.20
CA LEU A 25 1.49 8.13 12.14
C LEU A 25 2.92 8.69 12.05
N LEU A 26 3.84 8.18 12.87
CA LEU A 26 5.25 8.59 12.84
C LEU A 26 5.88 8.30 11.47
N MET A 27 5.60 7.12 10.90
CA MET A 27 6.06 6.73 9.57
C MET A 27 5.53 7.69 8.49
N PHE A 28 4.25 8.05 8.54
CA PHE A 28 3.68 9.01 7.61
C PHE A 28 4.37 10.39 7.70
N LEU A 29 4.51 10.93 8.91
CA LEU A 29 5.17 12.22 9.12
C LEU A 29 6.63 12.20 8.65
N ALA A 30 7.35 11.12 8.92
CA ALA A 30 8.71 10.92 8.44
C ALA A 30 8.77 10.88 6.90
N ALA A 31 7.84 10.18 6.24
CA ALA A 31 7.78 10.12 4.78
C ALA A 31 7.49 11.50 4.16
N VAL A 32 6.56 12.27 4.73
CA VAL A 32 6.28 13.65 4.30
C VAL A 32 7.54 14.53 4.48
N ALA A 33 8.20 14.43 5.63
CA ALA A 33 9.43 15.16 5.89
C ALA A 33 10.54 14.79 4.89
N LEU A 34 10.70 13.51 4.56
CA LEU A 34 11.66 13.04 3.55
C LEU A 34 11.38 13.64 2.16
N VAL A 35 10.12 13.66 1.71
CA VAL A 35 9.76 14.28 0.42
C VAL A 35 10.03 15.79 0.43
N VAL A 36 9.70 16.49 1.53
CA VAL A 36 9.99 17.92 1.67
C VAL A 36 11.48 18.18 1.65
N VAL A 37 12.27 17.42 2.41
CA VAL A 37 13.73 17.53 2.45
C VAL A 37 14.36 17.21 1.10
N SER A 38 13.89 16.18 0.40
CA SER A 38 14.33 15.84 -0.96
C SER A 38 14.02 16.97 -1.95
N THR A 39 12.83 17.57 -1.84
CA THR A 39 12.41 18.70 -2.68
C THR A 39 13.27 19.94 -2.44
N LEU A 40 13.52 20.31 -1.18
CA LEU A 40 14.43 21.39 -0.82
C LEU A 40 15.88 21.07 -1.20
N GLY A 41 16.29 19.82 -1.02
CA GLY A 41 17.58 19.28 -1.44
C GLY A 41 17.84 19.53 -2.91
N TYR A 42 16.89 19.17 -3.76
CA TYR A 42 16.97 19.39 -5.20
C TYR A 42 16.97 20.89 -5.55
N TRP A 43 15.96 21.64 -5.11
CA TRP A 43 15.73 23.01 -5.60
C TRP A 43 16.60 24.08 -4.92
N ARG A 44 16.86 23.93 -3.61
CA ARG A 44 17.51 24.96 -2.79
C ARG A 44 18.97 24.66 -2.49
N TRP A 45 19.32 23.38 -2.33
CA TRP A 45 20.67 22.96 -1.94
C TRP A 45 21.44 22.26 -3.06
N HIS A 46 20.81 22.06 -4.22
CA HIS A 46 21.41 21.43 -5.40
C HIS A 46 22.06 20.07 -5.10
N TRP A 47 21.38 19.26 -4.29
CA TRP A 47 21.79 17.87 -4.05
C TRP A 47 21.82 17.08 -5.35
N VAL A 48 22.70 16.09 -5.39
CA VAL A 48 22.82 15.18 -6.53
C VAL A 48 21.53 14.36 -6.72
N ASP A 49 21.09 14.25 -7.98
CA ASP A 49 19.80 13.66 -8.35
C ASP A 49 19.54 12.28 -7.73
N TRP A 50 20.53 11.38 -7.77
CA TRP A 50 20.34 10.02 -7.25
C TRP A 50 20.02 10.01 -5.74
N CYS A 51 20.51 11.00 -4.98
CA CYS A 51 20.20 11.11 -3.55
C CYS A 51 18.73 11.48 -3.35
N CYS A 52 18.23 12.50 -4.05
CA CYS A 52 16.81 12.89 -4.03
C CYS A 52 15.89 11.77 -4.50
N PHE A 53 16.31 11.04 -5.55
CA PHE A 53 15.59 9.88 -6.07
C PHE A 53 15.43 8.78 -5.00
N VAL A 54 16.53 8.37 -4.37
CA VAL A 54 16.53 7.32 -3.34
C VAL A 54 15.69 7.74 -2.13
N ILE A 55 15.81 8.99 -1.68
CA ILE A 55 14.99 9.52 -0.57
C ILE A 55 13.50 9.41 -0.92
N ASN A 56 13.11 9.76 -2.15
CA ASN A 56 11.73 9.67 -2.57
C ASN A 56 11.25 8.22 -2.72
N VAL A 57 12.09 7.29 -3.18
CA VAL A 57 11.75 5.85 -3.18
C VAL A 57 11.48 5.36 -1.74
N ILE A 58 12.31 5.73 -0.77
CA ILE A 58 12.13 5.35 0.64
C ILE A 58 10.84 5.95 1.20
N ALA A 59 10.61 7.25 0.98
CA ALA A 59 9.42 7.94 1.45
C ALA A 59 8.14 7.34 0.86
N LEU A 60 8.13 7.03 -0.44
CA LEU A 60 7.01 6.39 -1.12
C LEU A 60 6.79 4.95 -0.65
N HIS A 61 7.86 4.20 -0.38
CA HIS A 61 7.76 2.86 0.19
C HIS A 61 7.09 2.90 1.58
N MET A 62 7.46 3.85 2.45
CA MET A 62 6.86 4.04 3.76
C MET A 62 5.36 4.32 3.68
N VAL A 63 4.92 5.24 2.81
CA VAL A 63 3.48 5.53 2.68
C VAL A 63 2.69 4.39 2.02
N GLY A 64 3.36 3.47 1.31
CA GLY A 64 2.76 2.20 0.86
C GLY A 64 2.27 1.33 2.01
N THR A 65 3.00 1.30 3.13
CA THR A 65 2.54 0.63 4.36
C THR A 65 1.44 1.42 5.06
N VAL A 66 1.55 2.76 5.09
CA VAL A 66 0.54 3.62 5.74
C VAL A 66 -0.82 3.51 5.04
N ILE A 67 -0.88 3.58 3.70
CA ILE A 67 -2.14 3.46 2.95
C ILE A 67 -2.80 2.08 3.13
N HIS A 68 -1.97 1.04 3.26
CA HIS A 68 -2.42 -0.33 3.50
C HIS A 68 -3.12 -0.46 4.85
N ASP A 69 -2.47 -0.07 5.94
CA ASP A 69 -3.06 -0.05 7.29
C ASP A 69 -4.29 0.88 7.36
N ALA A 70 -4.25 2.03 6.69
CA ALA A 70 -5.37 2.98 6.67
C ALA A 70 -6.61 2.38 6.01
N SER A 71 -6.42 1.54 4.98
CA SER A 71 -7.52 0.84 4.30
C SER A 71 -8.23 -0.18 5.20
N HIS A 72 -7.53 -0.68 6.22
CA HIS A 72 -8.07 -1.58 7.25
C HIS A 72 -8.55 -0.86 8.52
N HIS A 73 -8.50 0.48 8.54
CA HIS A 73 -8.85 1.31 9.69
C HIS A 73 -7.96 1.08 10.92
N VAL A 74 -6.71 0.67 10.70
CA VAL A 74 -5.74 0.39 11.79
C VAL A 74 -4.54 1.34 11.79
N ALA A 75 -4.46 2.28 10.86
CA ALA A 75 -3.41 3.30 10.87
C ALA A 75 -3.57 4.30 12.03
N HIS A 76 -4.81 4.60 12.44
CA HIS A 76 -5.08 5.48 13.58
C HIS A 76 -6.45 5.21 14.22
N ARG A 77 -6.57 5.38 15.55
CA ARG A 77 -7.82 5.17 16.32
C ARG A 77 -8.92 6.16 15.97
N ASP A 78 -8.54 7.42 15.76
CA ASP A 78 -9.43 8.45 15.21
C ASP A 78 -9.63 8.21 13.70
N ARG A 79 -10.90 8.12 13.29
CA ARG A 79 -11.29 7.79 11.91
C ARG A 79 -10.97 8.90 10.91
N ILE A 80 -11.01 10.16 11.33
CA ILE A 80 -10.66 11.32 10.50
C ILE A 80 -9.16 11.32 10.25
N VAL A 81 -8.36 11.11 11.29
CA VAL A 81 -6.90 11.00 11.15
C VAL A 81 -6.53 9.80 10.28
N ASN A 82 -7.15 8.63 10.49
CA ASN A 82 -6.91 7.45 9.64
C ASN A 82 -7.23 7.74 8.17
N ALA A 83 -8.35 8.40 7.88
CA ALA A 83 -8.70 8.79 6.52
C ALA A 83 -7.68 9.79 5.95
N ALA A 84 -7.23 10.78 6.72
CA ALA A 84 -6.21 11.73 6.29
C ALA A 84 -4.88 11.04 5.94
N LEU A 85 -4.44 10.07 6.76
CA LEU A 85 -3.26 9.25 6.48
C LEU A 85 -3.42 8.44 5.19
N GLY A 86 -4.61 7.87 4.97
CA GLY A 86 -4.95 7.14 3.76
C GLY A 86 -4.91 8.02 2.50
N HIS A 87 -5.63 9.16 2.51
CA HIS A 87 -5.66 10.09 1.40
C HIS A 87 -4.30 10.73 1.10
N GLY A 88 -3.55 11.13 2.14
CA GLY A 88 -2.22 11.69 1.99
C GLY A 88 -1.25 10.70 1.37
N SER A 89 -1.24 9.46 1.87
CA SER A 89 -0.41 8.38 1.33
C SER A 89 -0.78 8.03 -0.11
N ALA A 90 -2.08 7.94 -0.41
CA ALA A 90 -2.56 7.69 -1.77
C ALA A 90 -2.13 8.79 -2.74
N LEU A 91 -2.27 10.06 -2.35
CA LEU A 91 -1.85 11.18 -3.18
C LEU A 91 -0.34 11.12 -3.44
N MET A 92 0.48 10.87 -2.42
CA MET A 92 1.93 10.71 -2.58
C MET A 92 2.30 9.58 -3.55
N LEU A 93 1.53 8.48 -3.56
CA LEU A 93 1.73 7.37 -4.49
C LEU A 93 1.11 7.61 -5.89
N GLY A 94 0.38 8.70 -6.11
CA GLY A 94 -0.35 8.96 -7.36
C GLY A 94 -1.64 8.14 -7.53
N PHE A 95 -2.12 7.54 -6.44
CA PHE A 95 -3.36 6.77 -6.37
C PHE A 95 -4.51 7.55 -5.72
N SER A 96 -5.69 6.94 -5.71
CA SER A 96 -6.86 7.41 -4.97
C SER A 96 -7.14 6.45 -3.82
N PHE A 97 -7.26 6.99 -2.60
CA PHE A 97 -7.47 6.17 -1.40
C PHE A 97 -8.73 5.30 -1.50
N PRO A 98 -9.90 5.83 -1.92
CA PRO A 98 -11.08 4.99 -2.16
C PRO A 98 -10.89 3.86 -3.16
N VAL A 99 -10.20 4.14 -4.28
CA VAL A 99 -9.94 3.10 -5.28
C VAL A 99 -9.10 1.99 -4.64
N PHE A 100 -7.98 2.35 -4.02
CA PHE A 100 -7.07 1.41 -3.38
C PHE A 100 -7.77 0.60 -2.27
N THR A 101 -8.50 1.25 -1.37
CA THR A 101 -9.23 0.55 -0.31
C THR A 101 -10.26 -0.42 -0.87
N ARG A 102 -11.06 0.00 -1.87
CA ARG A 102 -12.13 -0.84 -2.43
C ARG A 102 -11.58 -2.05 -3.18
N VAL A 103 -10.53 -1.89 -3.97
CA VAL A 103 -9.90 -3.02 -4.68
C VAL A 103 -9.20 -3.96 -3.71
N HIS A 104 -8.50 -3.42 -2.69
CA HIS A 104 -7.86 -4.23 -1.65
C HIS A 104 -8.87 -5.09 -0.89
N MET A 105 -10.04 -4.54 -0.56
CA MET A 105 -11.12 -5.33 0.05
C MET A 105 -11.65 -6.43 -0.89
N GLN A 106 -11.66 -6.21 -2.21
CA GLN A 106 -12.05 -7.24 -3.18
C GLN A 106 -11.00 -8.33 -3.29
N HIS A 107 -9.71 -7.98 -3.22
CA HIS A 107 -8.64 -8.96 -3.11
C HIS A 107 -8.82 -9.83 -1.86
N HIS A 108 -8.95 -9.24 -0.67
CA HIS A 108 -9.22 -9.97 0.59
C HIS A 108 -10.43 -10.90 0.51
N ALA A 109 -11.51 -10.46 -0.13
CA ALA A 109 -12.74 -11.25 -0.26
C ALA A 109 -12.62 -12.39 -1.29
N ASN A 110 -11.75 -12.27 -2.29
CA ASN A 110 -11.70 -13.17 -3.43
C ASN A 110 -10.28 -13.66 -3.76
N VAL A 111 -9.38 -13.74 -2.77
CA VAL A 111 -7.95 -14.04 -2.97
C VAL A 111 -7.74 -15.20 -3.95
N ASN A 112 -6.90 -14.98 -4.96
CA ASN A 112 -6.55 -15.94 -6.02
C ASN A 112 -7.72 -16.32 -6.97
N ASP A 113 -8.84 -15.60 -6.96
CA ASP A 113 -9.89 -15.76 -7.96
C ASP A 113 -9.55 -15.02 -9.27
N PRO A 114 -9.47 -15.72 -10.43
CA PRO A 114 -9.03 -15.10 -11.68
C PRO A 114 -9.86 -13.91 -12.16
N ASP A 115 -11.15 -13.87 -11.81
CA ASP A 115 -12.09 -12.87 -12.32
C ASP A 115 -12.43 -11.79 -11.30
N ASN A 116 -12.42 -12.15 -10.01
CA ASN A 116 -12.90 -11.32 -8.92
C ASN A 116 -11.79 -10.78 -8.00
N ASP A 117 -10.57 -11.31 -8.11
CA ASP A 117 -9.39 -10.73 -7.47
C ASP A 117 -8.71 -9.73 -8.42
N PRO A 118 -8.72 -8.41 -8.11
CA PRO A 118 -8.03 -7.44 -8.95
C PRO A 118 -6.51 -7.68 -9.02
N ASP A 119 -5.92 -8.24 -7.97
CA ASP A 119 -4.47 -8.44 -7.85
C ASP A 119 -4.01 -9.69 -8.61
N HIS A 120 -4.94 -10.61 -8.92
CA HIS A 120 -4.67 -11.73 -9.82
C HIS A 120 -4.27 -11.22 -11.21
N PHE A 121 -4.99 -10.24 -11.78
CA PHE A 121 -4.61 -9.65 -13.07
C PHE A 121 -3.29 -8.87 -12.97
N VAL A 122 -3.09 -8.09 -11.90
CA VAL A 122 -1.83 -7.37 -11.66
C VAL A 122 -0.65 -8.35 -11.65
N SER A 123 -0.81 -9.51 -11.02
CA SER A 123 0.25 -10.51 -10.89
C SER A 123 0.47 -11.37 -12.13
N THR A 124 -0.60 -11.72 -12.88
CA THR A 124 -0.55 -12.75 -13.93
C THR A 124 -0.80 -12.22 -15.35
N GLY A 125 -1.31 -11.00 -15.51
CA GLY A 125 -1.74 -10.44 -16.79
C GLY A 125 -0.62 -10.07 -17.78
N GLY A 126 0.64 -10.39 -17.47
CA GLY A 126 1.77 -10.15 -18.37
C GLY A 126 3.14 -10.26 -17.68
N PRO A 127 4.21 -9.78 -18.34
CA PRO A 127 5.57 -9.87 -17.81
C PRO A 127 5.74 -9.16 -16.47
N LEU A 128 6.51 -9.74 -15.53
CA LEU A 128 6.63 -9.22 -14.17
C LEU A 128 7.22 -7.79 -14.09
N TRP A 129 8.10 -7.41 -15.01
CA TRP A 129 8.67 -6.05 -15.04
C TRP A 129 7.66 -4.96 -15.41
N LEU A 130 6.47 -5.32 -15.89
CA LEU A 130 5.36 -4.39 -16.14
C LEU A 130 4.32 -4.36 -15.02
N ILE A 131 4.56 -5.02 -13.88
CA ILE A 131 3.59 -5.09 -12.77
C ILE A 131 3.21 -3.70 -12.24
N ALA A 132 4.17 -2.79 -12.15
CA ALA A 132 3.94 -1.41 -11.72
C ALA A 132 2.88 -0.71 -12.60
N ALA A 133 2.97 -0.88 -13.93
CA ALA A 133 1.98 -0.33 -14.86
C ALA A 133 0.63 -1.05 -14.76
N ARG A 134 0.60 -2.33 -14.40
CA ARG A 134 -0.66 -3.06 -14.26
C ARG A 134 -1.50 -2.61 -13.07
N PHE A 135 -0.94 -1.91 -12.07
CA PHE A 135 -1.74 -1.30 -11.00
C PHE A 135 -2.79 -0.29 -11.51
N PHE A 136 -2.62 0.28 -12.72
CA PHE A 136 -3.69 1.10 -13.34
C PHE A 136 -4.97 0.30 -13.60
N TYR A 137 -4.90 -1.04 -13.66
CA TYR A 137 -6.07 -1.91 -13.75
C TYR A 137 -7.00 -1.79 -12.53
N HIS A 138 -6.48 -1.46 -11.35
CA HIS A 138 -7.30 -1.28 -10.14
C HIS A 138 -8.41 -0.25 -10.34
N GLU A 139 -8.09 0.86 -11.01
CA GLU A 139 -9.07 1.90 -11.32
C GLU A 139 -10.11 1.41 -12.33
N ILE A 140 -9.67 0.68 -13.38
CA ILE A 140 -10.58 0.04 -14.33
C ILE A 140 -11.51 -0.94 -13.61
N PHE A 141 -10.99 -1.77 -12.72
CA PHE A 141 -11.75 -2.74 -11.94
C PHE A 141 -12.76 -2.05 -11.00
N PHE A 142 -12.34 -0.99 -10.32
CA PHE A 142 -13.18 -0.17 -9.44
C PHE A 142 -14.41 0.38 -10.17
N PHE A 143 -14.22 0.94 -11.37
CA PHE A 143 -15.32 1.45 -12.19
C PHE A 143 -16.16 0.34 -12.80
N LYS A 144 -15.53 -0.70 -13.35
CA LYS A 144 -16.21 -1.86 -13.96
C LYS A 144 -17.14 -2.56 -12.96
N ARG A 145 -16.70 -2.71 -11.71
CA ARG A 145 -17.46 -3.39 -10.63
C ARG A 145 -18.33 -2.44 -9.82
N LYS A 146 -18.31 -1.13 -10.11
CA LYS A 146 -19.07 -0.09 -9.41
C LYS A 146 -18.88 -0.10 -7.88
N LEU A 147 -17.62 -0.15 -7.44
CA LEU A 147 -17.29 -0.37 -6.03
C LEU A 147 -17.46 0.85 -5.12
N TRP A 148 -17.65 2.04 -5.69
CA TRP A 148 -17.73 3.29 -4.94
C TRP A 148 -18.93 3.34 -3.99
N ARG A 149 -18.76 4.04 -2.86
CA ARG A 149 -19.83 4.34 -1.91
C ARG A 149 -19.80 5.80 -1.51
N LYS A 150 -20.97 6.37 -1.21
CA LYS A 150 -21.10 7.75 -0.70
C LYS A 150 -20.33 8.75 -1.59
N TYR A 151 -19.37 9.48 -1.03
CA TYR A 151 -18.60 10.54 -1.69
C TYR A 151 -17.29 10.05 -2.34
N GLU A 152 -17.04 8.74 -2.40
CA GLU A 152 -15.78 8.19 -2.91
C GLU A 152 -15.48 8.56 -4.37
N LEU A 153 -16.51 8.79 -5.19
CA LEU A 153 -16.31 9.31 -6.55
C LEU A 153 -15.83 10.76 -6.56
N LEU A 154 -16.32 11.59 -5.64
CA LEU A 154 -15.86 12.97 -5.48
C LEU A 154 -14.42 12.97 -4.95
N GLU A 155 -14.12 12.15 -3.96
CA GLU A 155 -12.76 11.99 -3.42
C GLU A 155 -11.77 11.53 -4.51
N TRP A 156 -12.17 10.55 -5.33
CA TRP A 156 -11.41 10.13 -6.50
C TRP A 156 -11.20 11.26 -7.50
N PHE A 157 -12.27 11.98 -7.85
CA PHE A 157 -12.20 13.10 -8.79
C PHE A 157 -11.25 14.19 -8.29
N LEU A 158 -11.34 14.56 -7.01
CA LEU A 158 -10.47 15.55 -6.39
C LEU A 158 -9.01 15.09 -6.37
N ALA A 159 -8.75 13.82 -6.03
CA ALA A 159 -7.39 13.26 -6.06
C ALA A 159 -6.80 13.32 -7.49
N ARG A 160 -7.58 12.94 -8.51
CA ARG A 160 -7.15 13.02 -9.91
C ARG A 160 -6.96 14.46 -10.37
N LEU A 161 -7.86 15.37 -9.99
CA LEU A 161 -7.74 16.78 -10.28
C LEU A 161 -6.45 17.38 -9.70
N ILE A 162 -6.07 17.02 -8.47
CA ILE A 162 -4.81 17.47 -7.86
C ILE A 162 -3.61 16.97 -8.68
N VAL A 163 -3.55 15.68 -9.00
CA VAL A 163 -2.43 15.11 -9.78
C VAL A 163 -2.34 15.76 -11.16
N ILE A 164 -3.46 15.88 -11.88
CA ILE A 164 -3.53 16.53 -13.20
C ILE A 164 -3.11 17.99 -13.10
N SER A 165 -3.54 18.71 -12.06
CA SER A 165 -3.16 20.11 -11.84
C SER A 165 -1.66 20.25 -11.61
N ILE A 166 -1.05 19.37 -10.81
CA ILE A 166 0.42 19.40 -10.59
C ILE A 166 1.16 19.14 -11.90
N VAL A 167 0.75 18.14 -12.68
CA VAL A 167 1.36 17.87 -13.99
C VAL A 167 1.18 19.06 -14.93
N TYR A 168 -0.03 19.61 -15.04
CA TYR A 168 -0.31 20.79 -15.87
C TYR A 168 0.57 21.98 -15.48
N ILE A 169 0.62 22.33 -14.19
CA ILE A 169 1.46 23.41 -13.66
C ILE A 169 2.94 23.12 -13.95
N SER A 170 3.40 21.88 -13.80
CA SER A 170 4.79 21.49 -14.10
C SER A 170 5.18 21.68 -15.56
N VAL A 171 4.23 21.52 -16.49
CA VAL A 171 4.43 21.82 -17.91
C VAL A 171 4.53 23.32 -18.12
N GLN A 172 3.58 24.10 -17.56
CA GLN A 172 3.54 25.56 -17.72
C GLN A 172 4.78 26.25 -17.15
N HIS A 173 5.33 25.73 -16.06
CA HIS A 173 6.50 26.30 -15.38
C HIS A 173 7.79 25.51 -15.62
N HIS A 174 7.83 24.65 -16.64
CA HIS A 174 9.03 23.95 -17.12
C HIS A 174 9.77 23.08 -16.09
N PHE A 175 9.05 22.51 -15.11
CA PHE A 175 9.61 21.57 -14.13
C PHE A 175 9.05 20.15 -14.26
N LEU A 176 8.41 19.80 -15.38
CA LEU A 176 7.90 18.44 -15.64
C LEU A 176 8.96 17.36 -15.42
N GLY A 177 10.21 17.60 -15.82
CA GLY A 177 11.32 16.66 -15.61
C GLY A 177 11.51 16.30 -14.14
N TYR A 178 11.31 17.26 -13.22
CA TYR A 178 11.36 17.00 -11.79
C TYR A 178 10.23 16.05 -11.34
N ILE A 179 9.00 16.31 -11.79
CA ILE A 179 7.84 15.46 -11.47
C ILE A 179 8.03 14.03 -11.99
N LEU A 180 8.50 13.87 -13.23
CA LEU A 180 8.72 12.55 -13.81
C LEU A 180 9.85 11.79 -13.10
N ASN A 181 10.98 12.46 -12.83
CA ASN A 181 12.16 11.81 -12.26
C ASN A 181 12.08 11.59 -10.75
N PHE A 182 11.41 12.46 -9.99
CA PHE A 182 11.43 12.43 -8.53
C PHE A 182 10.07 12.14 -7.90
N TRP A 183 9.00 12.02 -8.69
CA TRP A 183 7.72 11.54 -8.20
C TRP A 183 7.26 10.26 -8.92
N PHE A 184 7.03 10.31 -10.24
CA PHE A 184 6.47 9.17 -10.97
C PHE A 184 7.46 8.01 -11.10
N SER A 185 8.72 8.26 -11.39
CA SER A 185 9.73 7.20 -11.49
C SER A 185 9.96 6.46 -10.16
N PRO A 186 10.16 7.15 -9.00
CA PRO A 186 10.18 6.50 -7.70
C PRO A 186 8.90 5.73 -7.38
N ALA A 187 7.72 6.27 -7.72
CA ALA A 187 6.45 5.58 -7.53
C ALA A 187 6.39 4.28 -8.34
N MET A 188 6.93 4.25 -9.57
CA MET A 188 7.00 3.04 -10.39
C MET A 188 7.98 2.00 -9.82
N VAL A 189 9.11 2.44 -9.24
CA VAL A 189 10.02 1.53 -8.52
C VAL A 189 9.33 0.91 -7.31
N VAL A 190 8.62 1.72 -6.52
CA VAL A 190 7.84 1.23 -5.38
C VAL A 190 6.71 0.31 -5.85
N GLY A 191 5.99 0.67 -6.91
CA GLY A 191 4.94 -0.18 -7.51
C GLY A 191 5.49 -1.54 -7.98
N LEU A 192 6.68 -1.57 -8.58
CA LEU A 192 7.34 -2.83 -8.94
C LEU A 192 7.66 -3.67 -7.69
N ALA A 193 8.22 -3.05 -6.66
CA ALA A 193 8.55 -3.75 -5.41
C ALA A 193 7.29 -4.28 -4.70
N LEU A 194 6.24 -3.46 -4.55
CA LEU A 194 4.97 -3.86 -3.94
C LEU A 194 4.33 -4.99 -4.74
N GLY A 195 4.17 -4.84 -6.06
CA GLY A 195 3.59 -5.89 -6.89
C GLY A 195 4.35 -7.21 -6.83
N LEU A 196 5.67 -7.20 -6.71
CA LEU A 196 6.45 -8.42 -6.56
C LEU A 196 6.32 -9.06 -5.17
N PHE A 197 6.50 -8.28 -4.11
CA PHE A 197 6.61 -8.80 -2.75
C PHE A 197 5.28 -8.95 -2.00
N PHE A 198 4.22 -8.31 -2.48
CA PHE A 198 2.91 -8.28 -1.82
C PHE A 198 1.89 -9.03 -2.67
N ASP A 199 1.84 -8.78 -3.97
CA ASP A 199 0.84 -9.40 -4.83
C ASP A 199 1.35 -10.72 -5.42
N TYR A 200 2.57 -10.75 -5.98
CA TYR A 200 3.02 -11.91 -6.75
C TYR A 200 3.59 -13.05 -5.88
N LEU A 201 4.64 -12.76 -5.10
CA LEU A 201 5.37 -13.79 -4.36
C LEU A 201 4.51 -14.49 -3.28
N PRO A 202 3.71 -13.78 -2.46
CA PRO A 202 2.90 -14.43 -1.45
C PRO A 202 1.83 -15.35 -2.04
N HIS A 203 1.32 -15.04 -3.24
CA HIS A 203 0.13 -15.70 -3.79
C HIS A 203 0.42 -16.73 -4.88
N ARG A 204 1.57 -16.70 -5.56
CA ARG A 204 1.93 -17.73 -6.57
C ARG A 204 1.74 -19.14 -6.01
N PRO A 205 1.28 -20.17 -6.72
CA PRO A 205 0.87 -20.17 -8.11
C PRO A 205 -0.59 -19.73 -8.33
N PHE A 206 -1.22 -19.01 -7.38
CA PHE A 206 -2.58 -18.48 -7.46
C PHE A 206 -3.67 -19.56 -7.56
N GLN A 207 -3.50 -20.66 -6.82
CA GLN A 207 -4.43 -21.80 -6.84
C GLN A 207 -5.22 -21.95 -5.53
N GLU A 208 -4.55 -21.80 -4.39
CA GLU A 208 -5.16 -21.99 -3.07
C GLU A 208 -6.06 -20.81 -2.71
N ARG A 209 -7.32 -21.09 -2.36
CA ARG A 209 -8.28 -20.06 -1.93
C ARG A 209 -8.69 -20.20 -0.47
N ASP A 210 -8.28 -21.29 0.18
CA ASP A 210 -8.51 -21.48 1.60
C ASP A 210 -7.81 -20.37 2.39
N ARG A 211 -8.53 -19.78 3.35
CA ARG A 211 -8.06 -18.63 4.13
C ARG A 211 -6.72 -18.88 4.84
N TRP A 212 -6.37 -20.13 5.15
CA TRP A 212 -5.11 -20.48 5.81
C TRP A 212 -3.95 -20.77 4.86
N LYS A 213 -4.21 -20.81 3.54
CA LYS A 213 -3.23 -21.26 2.53
C LYS A 213 -3.15 -20.34 1.31
N ASN A 214 -4.03 -19.35 1.20
CA ASN A 214 -4.15 -18.47 0.05
C ASN A 214 -2.97 -17.49 -0.14
N ALA A 215 -2.13 -17.33 0.89
CA ALA A 215 -0.93 -16.51 0.88
C ALA A 215 0.20 -17.20 1.66
N ARG A 216 1.44 -16.70 1.48
CA ARG A 216 2.63 -17.21 2.18
C ARG A 216 3.18 -16.26 3.22
N VAL A 217 3.91 -16.85 4.16
CA VAL A 217 4.84 -16.16 5.04
C VAL A 217 6.27 -16.48 4.60
N TYR A 218 7.12 -15.46 4.55
CA TYR A 218 8.56 -15.59 4.33
C TYR A 218 9.30 -15.07 5.56
N PRO A 219 9.46 -15.86 6.64
CA PRO A 219 10.07 -15.38 7.88
C PRO A 219 11.54 -15.02 7.65
N SER A 220 11.87 -13.73 7.69
CA SER A 220 13.24 -13.24 7.54
C SER A 220 13.37 -11.89 8.25
N PRO A 221 14.34 -11.71 9.16
CA PRO A 221 14.59 -10.41 9.79
C PRO A 221 14.92 -9.31 8.76
N ILE A 222 15.62 -9.68 7.69
CA ILE A 222 16.01 -8.76 6.62
C ILE A 222 14.77 -8.31 5.85
N LEU A 223 13.91 -9.25 5.43
CA LEU A 223 12.66 -8.88 4.74
C LEU A 223 11.72 -8.10 5.68
N ASN A 224 11.63 -8.48 6.95
CA ASN A 224 10.81 -7.78 7.93
C ASN A 224 11.20 -6.31 8.07
N LEU A 225 12.50 -5.99 7.98
CA LEU A 225 12.98 -4.62 7.94
C LEU A 225 12.71 -3.96 6.59
N LEU A 226 13.10 -4.61 5.48
CA LEU A 226 13.07 -4.01 4.14
C LEU A 226 11.66 -3.77 3.60
N ILE A 227 10.69 -4.60 3.96
CA ILE A 227 9.29 -4.46 3.54
C ILE A 227 8.33 -4.28 4.72
N MET A 228 8.85 -3.82 5.86
CA MET A 228 8.04 -3.36 7.01
C MET A 228 7.01 -4.40 7.49
N GLY A 229 7.48 -5.62 7.74
CA GLY A 229 6.66 -6.74 8.25
C GLY A 229 5.78 -7.44 7.22
N GLN A 230 5.72 -6.96 5.99
CA GLN A 230 4.78 -7.44 4.97
C GLN A 230 5.16 -8.84 4.43
N ASN A 231 6.34 -9.35 4.78
CA ASN A 231 6.73 -10.73 4.57
C ASN A 231 5.86 -11.73 5.36
N TYR A 232 5.04 -11.26 6.29
CA TYR A 232 4.02 -12.03 7.01
C TYR A 232 2.63 -11.89 6.38
N HIS A 233 2.55 -11.86 5.05
CA HIS A 233 1.33 -11.55 4.30
C HIS A 233 0.13 -12.45 4.62
N LEU A 234 0.35 -13.74 4.92
CA LEU A 234 -0.74 -14.62 5.37
C LEU A 234 -1.37 -14.14 6.70
N ILE A 235 -0.57 -13.64 7.64
CA ILE A 235 -1.10 -13.11 8.92
C ILE A 235 -2.00 -11.91 8.65
N HIS A 236 -1.63 -11.07 7.70
CA HIS A 236 -2.46 -9.96 7.25
C HIS A 236 -3.81 -10.44 6.70
N HIS A 237 -3.83 -11.46 5.82
CA HIS A 237 -5.08 -12.06 5.33
C HIS A 237 -5.92 -12.73 6.41
N LEU A 238 -5.26 -13.37 7.38
CA LEU A 238 -5.94 -14.00 8.51
C LEU A 238 -6.55 -12.97 9.45
N TRP A 239 -5.86 -11.87 9.74
CA TRP A 239 -6.34 -10.85 10.66
C TRP A 239 -5.97 -9.45 10.16
N PRO A 240 -6.75 -8.89 9.21
CA PRO A 240 -6.44 -7.61 8.58
C PRO A 240 -6.47 -6.41 9.55
N SER A 241 -7.04 -6.61 10.73
CA SER A 241 -7.04 -5.65 11.83
C SER A 241 -5.72 -5.63 12.63
N ILE A 242 -4.70 -6.41 12.25
CA ILE A 242 -3.37 -6.30 12.84
C ILE A 242 -2.59 -5.24 12.06
N PRO A 243 -2.01 -4.22 12.71
CA PRO A 243 -1.16 -3.24 12.03
C PRO A 243 0.21 -3.83 11.67
N TRP A 244 0.90 -3.22 10.70
CA TRP A 244 2.11 -3.79 10.09
C TRP A 244 3.22 -4.20 11.06
N TYR A 245 3.42 -3.44 12.15
CA TYR A 245 4.45 -3.70 13.15
C TYR A 245 4.12 -4.88 14.09
N ASN A 246 2.88 -5.39 14.06
CA ASN A 246 2.41 -6.50 14.89
C ASN A 246 2.29 -7.83 14.13
N TYR A 247 2.55 -7.88 12.82
CA TYR A 247 2.45 -9.14 12.06
C TYR A 247 3.39 -10.23 12.55
N GLN A 248 4.66 -9.90 12.84
CA GLN A 248 5.63 -10.87 13.35
C GLN A 248 5.29 -11.37 14.76
N PRO A 249 4.95 -10.50 15.74
CA PRO A 249 4.43 -10.93 17.03
C PRO A 249 3.23 -11.89 16.90
N ALA A 250 2.28 -11.57 16.03
CA ALA A 250 1.12 -12.41 15.80
C ALA A 250 1.50 -13.78 15.22
N TYR A 251 2.37 -13.82 14.20
CA TYR A 251 2.91 -15.06 13.65
C TYR A 251 3.58 -15.96 14.70
N ARG A 252 4.23 -15.38 15.71
CA ARG A 252 4.89 -16.17 16.76
C ARG A 252 3.91 -16.68 17.83
N ALA A 253 2.74 -16.08 17.94
CA ALA A 253 1.74 -16.40 18.94
C ALA A 253 0.72 -17.45 18.47
N THR A 254 0.70 -17.75 17.17
CA THR A 254 -0.24 -18.69 16.51
C THR A 254 0.52 -19.76 15.75
#